data_AF-A0A915D4D1-F1
#
_entry.id   AF-A0A915D4D1-F1
#
_cell.length_a   1.000
_cell.length_b   1.000
_cell.length_c   1.000
_cell.angle_alpha   90.00
_cell.angle_beta   90.00
_cell.angle_gamma   90.00
#
_symmetry.space_group_name_H-M   'P 1'
#
loop_
_entity.id
_entity.type
_entity.pdbx_description
1 polymer ?
#
loop_
_entity_poly.entity_id
_entity_poly.type
_entity_poly.pdbx_seq_one_letter_code
_entity_poly.pdbx_strand_id
1 'polypeptide(L)'
;MQESNNNLEREAILRDEEEQIGQDAGGQELKNILNTHHYRRKIISREPPISKPLILAWTSFFGNVYRNLPPNYFNMTVTYRADSDVYWPNDAFEMIIPDQTPPENIWQEQEILEKVVKKTKLVLQLVSNCQTHSAREIYTSELKKYVSLTEYGSCSGNECPGDGCLYEKIDEHMFYLAFENSICKHYVTEKFWYMKRLIVPIVLSRKPFKGLGIPESTFISAEDFDSPQQLSQHLIFLQKNPAQYMKYFEWTKYYKSGERLIHYVNCVNGQWRKENNK
;
A
#
# COMPACT_ATOMS: atom_id res chain seq x y z
N MET A 1 -55.67 -7.28 -8.61
CA MET A 1 -55.33 -6.57 -9.87
C MET A 1 -54.77 -5.16 -9.66
N GLN A 2 -54.43 -4.73 -8.43
CA GLN A 2 -53.75 -3.45 -8.18
C GLN A 2 -52.27 -3.58 -7.78
N GLU A 3 -51.82 -4.76 -7.36
CA GLU A 3 -50.39 -5.01 -7.02
C GLU A 3 -49.52 -5.36 -8.23
N SER A 4 -50.09 -5.82 -9.35
CA SER A 4 -49.29 -6.15 -10.56
C SER A 4 -48.90 -4.92 -11.38
N ASN A 5 -49.64 -3.81 -11.30
CA ASN A 5 -49.33 -2.59 -12.06
C ASN A 5 -48.26 -1.72 -11.38
N ASN A 6 -48.11 -1.77 -10.05
CA ASN A 6 -47.07 -1.02 -9.33
C ASN A 6 -45.66 -1.62 -9.50
N ASN A 7 -45.53 -2.91 -9.82
CA ASN A 7 -44.23 -3.52 -10.09
C ASN A 7 -43.72 -3.20 -11.51
N LEU A 8 -44.62 -3.05 -12.48
CA LEU A 8 -44.24 -2.68 -13.85
C LEU A 8 -43.80 -1.21 -13.97
N GLU A 9 -44.40 -0.29 -13.21
CA GLU A 9 -43.96 1.12 -13.16
C GLU A 9 -42.62 1.29 -12.41
N ARG A 10 -42.36 0.50 -11.35
CA ARG A 10 -41.06 0.53 -10.63
C ARG A 10 -39.91 -0.04 -11.46
N GLU A 11 -40.15 -1.07 -12.27
CA GLU A 11 -39.12 -1.58 -13.18
C GLU A 11 -38.86 -0.68 -14.40
N ALA A 12 -39.77 0.24 -14.73
CA ALA A 12 -39.54 1.24 -15.79
C ALA A 12 -38.66 2.39 -15.28
N ILE A 13 -38.89 2.86 -14.04
CA ILE A 13 -38.09 3.93 -13.41
C ILE A 13 -36.65 3.48 -13.16
N LEU A 14 -36.44 2.23 -12.75
CA LEU A 14 -35.08 1.67 -12.56
C LEU A 14 -34.32 1.48 -13.88
N ARG A 15 -35.03 1.23 -14.99
CA ARG A 15 -34.40 1.12 -16.32
C ARG A 15 -33.98 2.48 -16.88
N ASP A 16 -34.76 3.53 -16.63
CA ASP A 16 -34.43 4.90 -17.03
C ASP A 16 -33.27 5.49 -16.18
N GLU A 17 -33.16 5.12 -14.89
CA GLU A 17 -32.03 5.53 -14.03
C GLU A 17 -30.72 4.82 -14.40
N GLU A 18 -30.77 3.54 -14.81
CA GLU A 18 -29.59 2.81 -15.30
C GLU A 18 -29.07 3.35 -16.65
N GLU A 19 -29.95 3.91 -17.50
CA GLU A 19 -29.55 4.52 -18.77
C GLU A 19 -28.90 5.92 -18.60
N GLN A 20 -29.21 6.65 -17.53
CA GLN A 20 -28.60 7.96 -17.23
C GLN A 20 -27.21 7.88 -16.60
N ILE A 21 -26.90 6.81 -15.86
CA ILE A 21 -25.55 6.60 -15.26
C ILE A 21 -24.51 6.25 -16.35
N GLY A 22 -24.96 5.93 -17.57
CA GLY A 22 -24.09 5.57 -18.70
C GLY A 22 -23.42 6.74 -19.44
N GLN A 23 -23.66 8.00 -19.08
CA GLN A 23 -23.18 9.16 -19.86
C GLN A 23 -22.35 10.20 -19.08
N ASP A 24 -22.01 9.99 -17.82
CA ASP A 24 -21.09 10.87 -17.11
C ASP A 24 -19.61 10.48 -17.33
N ALA A 25 -18.73 11.48 -17.34
CA ALA A 25 -17.31 11.29 -17.61
C ALA A 25 -16.62 10.38 -16.57
N GLY A 26 -17.16 10.30 -15.34
CA GLY A 26 -16.65 9.47 -14.27
C GLY A 26 -16.97 7.98 -14.44
N GLY A 27 -18.16 7.64 -14.93
CA GLY A 27 -18.58 6.27 -15.24
C GLY A 27 -17.83 5.67 -16.42
N GLN A 28 -17.49 6.49 -17.41
CA GLN A 28 -16.66 6.06 -18.54
C GLN A 28 -15.19 5.84 -18.13
N GLU A 29 -14.68 6.63 -17.19
CA GLU A 29 -13.34 6.46 -16.60
C GLU A 29 -13.26 5.21 -15.72
N LEU A 30 -14.28 4.93 -14.91
CA LEU A 30 -14.42 3.68 -14.15
C LEU A 30 -14.55 2.44 -15.06
N LYS A 31 -15.33 2.51 -16.15
CA LYS A 31 -15.40 1.43 -17.14
C LYS A 31 -14.06 1.21 -17.84
N ASN A 32 -13.29 2.28 -18.11
CA ASN A 32 -11.94 2.16 -18.66
C ASN A 32 -10.94 1.59 -17.65
N ILE A 33 -11.06 1.90 -16.37
CA ILE A 33 -10.27 1.30 -15.28
C ILE A 33 -10.61 -0.18 -15.10
N LEU A 34 -11.89 -0.54 -15.12
CA LEU A 34 -12.36 -1.93 -15.03
C LEU A 34 -11.96 -2.75 -16.26
N ASN A 35 -11.99 -2.15 -17.46
CA ASN A 35 -11.53 -2.80 -18.70
C ASN A 35 -10.00 -2.93 -18.78
N THR A 36 -9.23 -2.03 -18.17
CA THR A 36 -7.76 -2.17 -18.05
C THR A 36 -7.36 -3.12 -16.92
N HIS A 37 -8.21 -3.31 -15.90
CA HIS A 37 -8.02 -4.27 -14.81
C HIS A 37 -8.54 -5.68 -15.12
N HIS A 38 -9.10 -5.89 -16.31
CA HIS A 38 -9.24 -7.23 -16.89
C HIS A 38 -7.87 -7.73 -17.38
N TYR A 39 -6.89 -7.82 -16.46
CA TYR A 39 -5.82 -8.81 -16.52
C TYR A 39 -6.49 -10.19 -16.43
N ARG A 40 -7.14 -10.62 -17.52
CA ARG A 40 -7.33 -12.04 -17.79
C ARG A 40 -5.94 -12.63 -17.69
N ARG A 41 -5.69 -13.43 -16.64
CA ARG A 41 -4.56 -14.34 -16.56
C ARG A 41 -4.63 -15.26 -17.78
N LYS A 42 -4.07 -14.80 -18.90
CA LYS A 42 -3.54 -15.69 -19.90
C LYS A 42 -2.21 -16.14 -19.32
N ILE A 43 -2.27 -17.15 -18.44
CA ILE A 43 -1.13 -18.04 -18.28
C ILE A 43 -0.99 -18.67 -19.67
N ILE A 44 -0.17 -18.06 -20.51
CA ILE A 44 0.24 -18.69 -21.75
C ILE A 44 1.08 -19.88 -21.30
N SER A 45 0.49 -21.07 -21.33
CA SER A 45 1.21 -22.33 -21.22
C SER A 45 2.10 -22.49 -22.45
N ARG A 46 3.20 -21.75 -22.51
CA ARG A 46 4.36 -22.18 -23.27
C ARG A 46 5.10 -23.12 -22.35
N GLU A 47 5.01 -24.41 -22.60
CA GLU A 47 5.91 -25.38 -21.99
C GLU A 47 7.35 -24.91 -22.28
N PRO A 48 8.15 -24.55 -21.27
CA PRO A 48 9.51 -24.16 -21.52
C PRO A 48 10.29 -25.39 -22.00
N PRO A 49 11.14 -25.26 -23.03
CA PRO A 49 11.99 -26.36 -23.45
C PRO A 49 12.85 -26.80 -22.27
N ILE A 50 12.77 -28.09 -21.96
CA ILE A 50 13.48 -28.75 -20.86
C ILE A 50 14.98 -28.63 -21.11
N SER A 51 15.61 -27.58 -20.57
CA SER A 51 16.98 -27.62 -20.06
C SER A 51 17.28 -26.36 -19.24
N LYS A 52 17.43 -26.59 -17.93
CA LYS A 52 17.98 -25.72 -16.85
C LYS A 52 16.97 -24.79 -16.15
N PRO A 53 16.50 -25.13 -14.94
CA PRO A 53 15.93 -24.13 -14.05
C PRO A 53 17.10 -23.35 -13.43
N LEU A 54 17.08 -22.03 -13.54
CA LEU A 54 17.84 -21.17 -12.61
C LEU A 54 16.95 -20.00 -12.21
N ILE A 55 16.28 -20.18 -11.07
CA ILE A 55 15.45 -19.17 -10.41
C ILE A 55 16.27 -18.62 -9.25
N LEU A 56 16.44 -17.29 -9.19
CA LEU A 56 16.21 -16.43 -8.01
C LEU A 56 16.95 -15.09 -8.16
N ALA A 57 16.17 -14.02 -8.25
CA ALA A 57 16.59 -12.73 -7.70
C ALA A 57 15.57 -12.26 -6.67
N TRP A 58 15.61 -12.85 -5.46
CA TRP A 58 15.06 -12.17 -4.30
C TRP A 58 15.98 -10.99 -4.00
N THR A 59 15.58 -9.80 -4.44
CA THR A 59 16.44 -8.61 -4.49
C THR A 59 16.85 -8.07 -3.13
N SER A 60 16.31 -8.57 -2.03
CA SER A 60 16.60 -8.10 -0.67
C SER A 60 17.87 -8.72 -0.05
N PHE A 61 18.38 -9.87 -0.52
CA PHE A 61 19.49 -10.57 0.14
C PHE A 61 20.81 -10.67 -0.65
N PHE A 62 20.82 -10.43 -1.97
CA PHE A 62 22.02 -10.69 -2.81
C PHE A 62 22.48 -9.50 -3.67
N GLY A 63 22.24 -8.26 -3.23
CA GLY A 63 22.49 -7.04 -4.01
C GLY A 63 23.89 -6.92 -4.65
N ASN A 64 24.93 -7.51 -4.06
CA ASN A 64 26.30 -7.48 -4.60
C ASN A 64 26.61 -8.57 -5.63
N VAL A 65 25.87 -9.67 -5.67
CA VAL A 65 26.13 -10.78 -6.62
C VAL A 65 25.65 -10.41 -8.03
N TYR A 66 24.59 -9.60 -8.13
CA TYR A 66 23.95 -9.28 -9.41
C TYR A 66 24.67 -8.25 -10.26
N ARG A 67 25.49 -7.36 -9.67
CA ARG A 67 26.19 -6.29 -10.43
C ARG A 67 27.19 -6.81 -11.46
N ASN A 68 27.72 -8.02 -11.24
CA ASN A 68 28.77 -8.60 -12.08
C ASN A 68 28.22 -9.61 -13.10
N LEU A 69 26.90 -9.77 -13.19
CA LEU A 69 26.28 -10.72 -14.11
C LEU A 69 25.98 -10.05 -15.46
N PRO A 70 26.15 -10.77 -16.59
CA PRO A 70 25.81 -10.23 -17.90
C PRO A 70 24.29 -9.94 -18.01
N PRO A 71 23.87 -8.99 -18.87
CA PRO A 71 22.46 -8.57 -19.02
C PRO A 71 21.44 -9.67 -19.33
N ASN A 72 21.88 -10.85 -19.78
CA ASN A 72 21.04 -12.01 -20.12
C ASN A 72 21.36 -13.24 -19.26
N TYR A 73 21.92 -13.04 -18.06
CA TYR A 73 22.29 -14.16 -17.19
C TYR A 73 21.08 -14.97 -16.71
N PHE A 74 19.93 -14.32 -16.50
CA PHE A 74 18.69 -14.97 -16.10
C PHE A 74 17.67 -14.97 -17.24
N ASN A 75 16.92 -16.07 -17.35
CA ASN A 75 15.84 -16.21 -18.34
C ASN A 75 14.51 -15.58 -17.90
N MET A 76 14.32 -15.38 -16.59
CA MET A 76 13.11 -14.79 -16.01
C MET A 76 13.47 -14.00 -14.75
N THR A 77 12.70 -12.96 -14.48
CA THR A 77 12.81 -12.09 -13.31
C THR A 77 11.57 -12.21 -12.43
N VAL A 78 11.78 -12.40 -11.12
CA VAL A 78 10.73 -12.37 -10.11
C VAL A 78 11.09 -11.28 -9.11
N THR A 79 10.38 -10.15 -9.15
CA THR A 79 10.77 -8.96 -8.36
C THR A 79 9.57 -8.05 -8.09
N TYR A 80 9.75 -7.09 -7.17
CA TYR A 80 8.77 -6.06 -6.83
C TYR A 80 8.45 -5.10 -7.98
N ARG A 81 9.18 -5.15 -9.10
CA ARG A 81 8.86 -4.28 -10.23
C ARG A 81 7.69 -4.84 -11.03
N ALA A 82 6.66 -4.03 -11.25
CA ALA A 82 5.52 -4.40 -12.11
C ALA A 82 5.87 -4.67 -13.58
N ASP A 83 7.09 -4.35 -14.04
CA ASP A 83 7.60 -4.69 -15.38
C ASP A 83 8.50 -5.93 -15.41
N SER A 84 8.46 -6.77 -14.37
CA SER A 84 9.13 -8.09 -14.35
C SER A 84 8.26 -9.21 -14.92
N ASP A 85 8.89 -10.34 -15.27
CA ASP A 85 8.18 -11.51 -15.80
C ASP A 85 7.16 -12.06 -14.79
N VAL A 86 7.50 -12.02 -13.50
CA VAL A 86 6.61 -12.34 -12.38
C VAL A 86 6.67 -11.21 -11.35
N TYR A 87 5.61 -10.41 -11.33
CA TYR A 87 5.44 -9.34 -10.36
C TYR A 87 5.20 -9.92 -8.95
N TRP A 88 6.08 -9.59 -8.01
CA TRP A 88 6.05 -10.04 -6.62
C TRP A 88 6.33 -8.88 -5.66
N PRO A 89 5.34 -7.98 -5.44
CA PRO A 89 5.50 -6.85 -4.52
C PRO A 89 5.50 -7.30 -3.06
N ASN A 90 5.91 -6.40 -2.16
CA ASN A 90 5.80 -6.65 -0.71
C ASN A 90 4.36 -6.78 -0.23
N ASP A 91 3.45 -6.04 -0.86
CA ASP A 91 2.01 -6.10 -0.61
C ASP A 91 1.27 -5.40 -1.76
N ALA A 92 -0.05 -5.49 -1.77
CA ALA A 92 -0.92 -4.83 -2.72
C ALA A 92 -2.26 -4.43 -2.07
N PHE A 93 -2.94 -3.49 -2.71
CA PHE A 93 -4.34 -3.25 -2.45
C PHE A 93 -5.20 -4.37 -3.04
N GLU A 94 -6.16 -4.84 -2.25
CA GLU A 94 -7.18 -5.77 -2.71
C GLU A 94 -8.53 -5.07 -2.70
N MET A 95 -9.17 -4.97 -3.87
CA MET A 95 -10.49 -4.36 -3.98
C MET A 95 -11.53 -5.17 -3.21
N ILE A 96 -12.47 -4.45 -2.59
CA ILE A 96 -13.72 -5.03 -2.11
C ILE A 96 -14.54 -5.41 -3.33
N ILE A 97 -14.89 -6.69 -3.40
CA ILE A 97 -15.86 -7.21 -4.35
C ILE A 97 -17.18 -7.38 -3.59
N PRO A 98 -18.27 -6.69 -4.00
CA PRO A 98 -19.59 -6.84 -3.40
C PRO A 98 -20.01 -8.31 -3.31
N ASP A 99 -20.63 -8.69 -2.19
CA ASP A 99 -21.12 -10.04 -1.88
C ASP A 99 -20.07 -11.17 -1.83
N GLN A 100 -18.83 -10.93 -2.23
CA GLN A 100 -17.74 -11.90 -2.20
C GLN A 100 -16.71 -11.62 -1.11
N THR A 101 -16.57 -10.36 -0.69
CA THR A 101 -15.64 -9.97 0.36
C THR A 101 -16.27 -10.27 1.71
N PRO A 102 -15.65 -11.11 2.56
CA PRO A 102 -16.20 -11.38 3.88
C PRO A 102 -16.31 -10.08 4.71
N PRO A 103 -17.42 -9.85 5.44
CA PRO A 103 -17.63 -8.61 6.19
C PRO A 103 -16.51 -8.25 7.17
N GLU A 104 -15.85 -9.26 7.75
CA GLU A 104 -14.68 -9.10 8.63
C GLU A 104 -13.45 -8.50 7.94
N ASN A 105 -13.39 -8.58 6.60
CA ASN A 105 -12.34 -7.99 5.77
C ASN A 105 -12.73 -6.60 5.23
N ILE A 106 -13.81 -5.99 5.74
CA ILE A 106 -14.28 -4.67 5.34
C ILE A 106 -14.19 -3.74 6.56
N TRP A 107 -13.49 -2.62 6.39
CA TRP A 107 -13.41 -1.60 7.42
C TRP A 107 -14.78 -1.04 7.76
N GLN A 108 -15.09 -0.98 9.06
CA GLN A 108 -16.27 -0.28 9.56
C GLN A 108 -15.89 1.14 9.95
N GLU A 109 -16.74 2.12 9.63
CA GLU A 109 -16.49 3.53 9.95
C GLU A 109 -16.21 3.75 11.45
N GLN A 110 -16.99 3.07 12.30
CA GLN A 110 -16.81 3.11 13.75
C GLN A 110 -15.43 2.56 14.18
N GLU A 111 -14.96 1.47 13.57
CA GLU A 111 -13.63 0.90 13.85
C GLU A 111 -12.52 1.88 13.46
N ILE A 112 -12.65 2.52 12.30
CA ILE A 112 -11.69 3.54 11.83
C ILE A 112 -11.64 4.68 12.84
N LEU A 113 -12.80 5.21 13.24
CA LEU A 113 -12.89 6.30 14.21
C LEU A 113 -12.24 5.91 15.55
N GLU A 114 -12.55 4.73 16.09
CA GLU A 114 -11.99 4.23 17.34
C GLU A 114 -10.47 4.06 17.31
N LYS A 115 -9.91 3.68 16.16
CA LYS A 115 -8.46 3.60 15.97
C LYS A 115 -7.83 4.98 15.79
N VAL A 116 -8.47 5.87 15.05
CA VAL A 116 -7.98 7.21 14.77
C VAL A 116 -7.95 8.09 16.03
N VAL A 117 -8.98 8.04 16.89
CA VAL A 117 -9.02 8.85 18.12
C VAL A 117 -7.94 8.48 19.13
N LYS A 118 -7.39 7.26 19.06
CA LYS A 118 -6.28 6.80 19.92
C LYS A 118 -4.92 7.38 19.50
N LYS A 119 -4.82 7.97 18.31
CA LYS A 119 -3.58 8.53 17.76
C LYS A 119 -3.30 9.89 18.38
N THR A 120 -2.46 9.89 19.41
CA THR A 120 -2.12 11.07 20.21
C THR A 120 -0.75 11.65 19.85
N LYS A 121 0.13 10.84 19.25
CA LYS A 121 1.48 11.27 18.84
C LYS A 121 1.51 11.61 17.36
N LEU A 122 2.37 12.55 16.97
CA LEU A 122 2.33 13.12 15.63
C LEU A 122 3.04 12.25 14.59
N VAL A 123 4.37 12.15 14.65
CA VAL A 123 5.18 11.45 13.64
C VAL A 123 5.99 10.32 14.27
N LEU A 124 6.00 9.16 13.60
CA LEU A 124 6.75 7.98 13.95
C LEU A 124 7.74 7.60 12.84
N GLN A 125 8.94 7.16 13.22
CA GLN A 125 9.86 6.48 12.31
C GLN A 125 10.51 5.28 13.00
N LEU A 126 10.51 4.11 12.33
CA LEU A 126 11.25 2.93 12.77
C LEU A 126 12.26 2.53 11.70
N VAL A 127 13.56 2.73 11.97
CA VAL A 127 14.63 2.50 10.99
C VAL A 127 15.92 1.98 11.64
N SER A 128 16.46 0.89 11.08
CA SER A 128 17.74 0.31 11.51
C SER A 128 18.83 0.31 10.43
N ASN A 129 18.49 0.75 9.21
CA ASN A 129 19.46 0.91 8.11
C ASN A 129 19.79 2.40 7.94
N CYS A 130 21.01 2.80 8.27
CA CYS A 130 21.45 4.19 8.29
C CYS A 130 22.39 4.46 7.11
N GLN A 131 22.60 5.74 6.76
CA GLN A 131 23.44 6.15 5.61
C GLN A 131 22.90 5.55 4.29
N THR A 132 21.66 5.89 3.94
CA THR A 132 20.96 5.24 2.84
C THR A 132 21.12 6.00 1.53
N HIS A 133 20.92 5.32 0.40
CA HIS A 133 21.05 5.96 -0.93
C HIS A 133 20.01 7.06 -1.15
N SER A 134 18.86 6.97 -0.49
CA SER A 134 17.85 8.03 -0.46
C SER A 134 18.21 9.24 0.40
N ALA A 135 19.28 9.17 1.19
CA ALA A 135 19.65 10.18 2.20
C ALA A 135 18.51 10.54 3.16
N ARG A 136 17.62 9.58 3.45
CA ARG A 136 16.40 9.80 4.25
C ARG A 136 16.69 10.36 5.64
N GLU A 137 17.83 10.00 6.21
CA GLU A 137 18.32 10.47 7.49
C GLU A 137 18.52 11.99 7.53
N ILE A 138 18.94 12.61 6.43
CA ILE A 138 19.11 14.06 6.33
C ILE A 138 17.74 14.72 6.40
N TYR A 139 16.78 14.23 5.63
CA TYR A 139 15.42 14.78 5.63
C TYR A 139 14.74 14.61 6.99
N THR A 140 14.83 13.43 7.61
CA THR A 140 14.34 13.19 8.97
C THR A 140 14.96 14.17 9.96
N SER A 141 16.29 14.36 9.92
CA SER A 141 17.01 15.25 10.85
C SER A 141 16.52 16.70 10.74
N GLU A 142 16.28 17.19 9.53
CA GLU A 142 15.73 18.52 9.30
C GLU A 142 14.26 18.62 9.75
N LEU A 143 13.41 17.64 9.41
CA LEU A 143 12.00 17.63 9.79
C LEU A 143 11.81 17.62 11.32
N LYS A 144 12.64 16.86 12.04
CA LYS A 144 12.58 16.73 13.51
C LYS A 144 12.73 18.07 14.26
N LYS A 145 13.29 19.10 13.61
CA LYS A 145 13.39 20.45 14.18
C LYS A 145 12.03 21.16 14.31
N TYR A 146 11.03 20.71 13.55
CA TYR A 146 9.74 21.41 13.41
C TYR A 146 8.52 20.61 13.92
N VAL A 147 8.65 19.29 14.11
CA VAL A 147 7.58 18.42 14.62
C VAL A 147 8.07 17.49 15.72
N SER A 148 7.14 17.05 16.58
CA SER A 148 7.38 15.91 17.46
C SER A 148 7.49 14.63 16.64
N LEU A 149 8.69 14.07 16.61
CA LEU A 149 9.06 12.89 15.84
C LEU A 149 9.66 11.84 16.78
N THR A 150 8.96 10.73 16.93
CA THR A 150 9.39 9.56 17.71
C THR A 150 10.19 8.61 16.82
N GLU A 151 11.42 8.27 17.23
CA GLU A 151 12.30 7.40 16.46
C GLU A 151 12.72 6.16 17.23
N TYR A 152 12.56 5.00 16.59
CA TYR A 152 13.10 3.73 17.05
C TYR A 152 13.94 3.04 15.96
N GLY A 153 14.74 2.07 16.38
CA GLY A 153 15.66 1.30 15.56
C GLY A 153 17.11 1.72 15.76
N SER A 154 18.02 0.98 15.14
CA SER A 154 19.46 1.13 15.36
C SER A 154 19.99 2.53 14.99
N CYS A 155 19.30 3.29 14.14
CA CYS A 155 19.72 4.64 13.78
C CYS A 155 19.42 5.71 14.85
N SER A 156 18.48 5.46 15.77
CA SER A 156 18.17 6.38 16.87
C SER A 156 18.74 5.93 18.22
N GLY A 157 19.23 4.70 18.32
CA GLY A 157 19.68 4.08 19.57
C GLY A 157 18.54 3.64 20.49
N ASN A 158 17.27 3.85 20.11
CA ASN A 158 16.11 3.40 20.86
C ASN A 158 15.56 2.12 20.23
N GLU A 159 15.67 0.99 20.91
CA GLU A 159 15.12 -0.26 20.38
C GLU A 159 13.60 -0.34 20.54
N CYS A 160 12.96 -1.01 19.58
CA CYS A 160 11.55 -1.39 19.64
C CYS A 160 11.47 -2.89 19.39
N PRO A 161 11.50 -3.71 20.45
CA PRO A 161 11.69 -5.14 20.33
C PRO A 161 10.41 -5.82 19.83
N GLY A 162 10.52 -6.45 18.66
CA GLY A 162 9.48 -7.28 18.06
C GLY A 162 8.27 -6.51 17.52
N ASP A 163 7.36 -7.27 16.91
CA ASP A 163 6.19 -6.73 16.20
C ASP A 163 5.18 -6.06 17.14
N GLY A 164 5.09 -6.50 18.40
CA GLY A 164 4.19 -5.89 19.39
C GLY A 164 4.49 -4.42 19.66
N CYS A 165 5.77 -4.08 19.89
CA CYS A 165 6.19 -2.70 20.06
C CYS A 165 5.94 -1.88 18.78
N LEU A 166 6.27 -2.43 17.61
CA LEU A 166 6.06 -1.76 16.32
C LEU A 166 4.58 -1.38 16.12
N TYR A 167 3.67 -2.33 16.33
CA TYR A 167 2.24 -2.11 16.14
C TYR A 167 1.66 -1.17 17.20
N GLU A 168 2.09 -1.28 18.46
CA GLU A 168 1.72 -0.33 19.52
C GLU A 168 2.09 1.10 19.11
N LYS A 169 3.32 1.33 18.63
CA LYS A 169 3.72 2.66 18.18
C LYS A 169 2.95 3.11 16.95
N ILE A 170 2.69 2.24 15.97
CA ILE A 170 1.84 2.60 14.82
C ILE A 170 0.43 3.02 15.28
N ASP A 171 -0.15 2.32 16.24
CA ASP A 171 -1.50 2.58 16.72
C ASP A 171 -1.58 3.90 17.53
N GLU A 172 -0.48 4.34 18.16
CA GLU A 172 -0.37 5.63 18.88
C GLU A 172 -0.14 6.86 17.99
N HIS A 173 0.34 6.70 16.76
CA HIS A 173 0.79 7.82 15.91
C HIS A 173 -0.11 8.10 14.71
N MET A 174 -0.20 9.38 14.35
CA MET A 174 -0.96 9.85 13.18
C MET A 174 -0.22 9.58 11.86
N PHE A 175 1.08 9.86 11.84
CA PHE A 175 1.89 9.76 10.63
C PHE A 175 3.07 8.82 10.80
N TYR A 176 3.40 8.08 9.76
CA TYR A 176 4.58 7.22 9.68
C TYR A 176 5.52 7.69 8.59
N LEU A 177 6.80 7.94 8.90
CA LEU A 177 7.81 8.20 7.87
C LEU A 177 8.17 6.90 7.16
N ALA A 178 7.40 6.59 6.11
CA ALA A 178 7.59 5.45 5.21
C ALA A 178 8.75 5.68 4.22
N PHE A 179 9.86 6.23 4.70
CA PHE A 179 11.01 6.57 3.86
C PHE A 179 11.81 5.32 3.51
N GLU A 180 11.84 4.98 2.23
CA GLU A 180 12.68 3.89 1.74
C GLU A 180 14.16 4.23 1.78
N ASN A 181 15.01 3.20 1.86
CA ASN A 181 16.46 3.36 1.82
C ASN A 181 16.99 3.78 0.43
N SER A 182 16.18 3.66 -0.61
CA SER A 182 16.47 4.06 -1.99
C SER A 182 15.19 4.55 -2.66
N ILE A 183 15.28 5.53 -3.55
CA ILE A 183 14.15 5.99 -4.36
C ILE A 183 14.24 5.29 -5.72
N CYS A 184 13.59 4.14 -5.84
CA CYS A 184 13.61 3.30 -7.03
C CYS A 184 12.20 3.06 -7.58
N LYS A 185 12.08 2.89 -8.90
CA LYS A 185 10.80 2.55 -9.56
C LYS A 185 10.18 1.32 -8.90
N HIS A 186 8.93 1.45 -8.43
CA HIS A 186 8.14 0.39 -7.79
C HIS A 186 8.70 -0.17 -6.48
N TYR A 187 9.76 0.43 -5.91
CA TYR A 187 10.30 -0.02 -4.63
C TYR A 187 9.45 0.52 -3.48
N VAL A 188 8.43 -0.25 -3.12
CA VAL A 188 7.49 0.02 -2.02
C VAL A 188 7.48 -1.20 -1.09
N THR A 189 7.85 -0.99 0.17
CA THR A 189 8.05 -2.07 1.17
C THR A 189 7.02 -2.02 2.29
N GLU A 190 7.22 -2.85 3.32
CA GLU A 190 6.38 -2.89 4.52
C GLU A 190 6.16 -1.51 5.16
N LYS A 191 7.14 -0.62 5.03
CA LYS A 191 7.09 0.75 5.57
C LYS A 191 5.86 1.51 5.10
N PHE A 192 5.56 1.44 3.80
CA PHE A 192 4.35 2.05 3.26
C PHE A 192 3.10 1.31 3.72
N TRP A 193 3.14 -0.03 3.65
CA TRP A 193 1.98 -0.89 3.89
C TRP A 193 1.52 -0.96 5.34
N TYR A 194 2.28 -0.45 6.31
CA TYR A 194 1.76 -0.16 7.65
C TYR A 194 0.51 0.73 7.64
N MET A 195 0.26 1.45 6.54
CA MET A 195 -1.00 2.18 6.33
C MET A 195 -2.26 1.33 6.48
N LYS A 196 -2.17 0.01 6.27
CA LYS A 196 -3.27 -0.94 6.53
C LYS A 196 -3.66 -1.01 8.02
N ARG A 197 -2.86 -0.44 8.93
CA ARG A 197 -3.21 -0.20 10.34
C ARG A 197 -3.73 1.22 10.60
N LEU A 198 -4.22 1.90 9.56
CA LEU A 198 -4.79 3.25 9.62
C LEU A 198 -3.80 4.33 10.10
N ILE A 199 -2.50 4.19 9.82
CA ILE A 199 -1.53 5.27 9.96
C ILE A 199 -1.28 5.92 8.59
N VAL A 200 -1.17 7.25 8.53
CA VAL A 200 -0.95 7.94 7.25
C VAL A 200 0.55 7.91 6.90
N PRO A 201 0.96 7.25 5.79
CA PRO A 201 2.35 7.20 5.41
C PRO A 201 2.79 8.53 4.80
N ILE A 202 4.00 8.95 5.16
CA ILE A 202 4.73 10.05 4.54
C ILE A 202 5.91 9.42 3.79
N VAL A 203 5.97 9.65 2.48
CA VAL A 203 7.02 9.12 1.59
C VAL A 203 7.93 10.25 1.14
N LEU A 204 9.15 9.92 0.70
CA LEU A 204 10.06 10.95 0.15
C LEU A 204 9.62 11.42 -1.24
N SER A 205 9.03 10.52 -2.06
CA SER A 205 8.67 10.80 -3.45
C SER A 205 7.50 9.91 -3.90
N ARG A 206 6.68 10.43 -4.81
CA ARG A 206 5.60 9.73 -5.53
C ARG A 206 6.14 8.83 -6.64
N LYS A 207 7.37 9.08 -7.13
CA LYS A 207 7.96 8.35 -8.27
C LYS A 207 7.90 6.81 -8.15
N PRO A 208 8.18 6.19 -6.99
CA PRO A 208 8.07 4.74 -6.84
C PRO A 208 6.65 4.19 -7.02
N PHE A 209 5.61 5.00 -6.79
CA PHE A 209 4.21 4.57 -6.78
C PHE A 209 3.53 4.64 -8.15
N LYS A 210 4.14 5.37 -9.10
CA LYS A 210 3.57 5.58 -10.43
C LYS A 210 3.28 4.25 -11.14
N GLY A 211 2.03 4.03 -11.52
CA GLY A 211 1.58 2.84 -12.25
C GLY A 211 1.29 1.62 -11.37
N LEU A 212 1.33 1.75 -10.04
CA LEU A 212 1.00 0.65 -9.12
C LEU A 212 -0.49 0.60 -8.73
N GLY A 213 -1.31 1.55 -9.15
CA GLY A 213 -2.73 1.61 -8.79
C GLY A 213 -2.99 1.96 -7.32
N ILE A 214 -2.00 2.55 -6.63
CA ILE A 214 -2.13 3.08 -5.27
C ILE A 214 -2.73 4.49 -5.35
N PRO A 215 -3.90 4.76 -4.74
CA PRO A 215 -4.49 6.10 -4.78
C PRO A 215 -3.58 7.14 -4.12
N GLU A 216 -3.37 8.24 -4.82
CA GLU A 216 -2.50 9.33 -4.36
C GLU A 216 -2.99 10.05 -3.10
N SER A 217 -4.28 9.90 -2.77
CA SER A 217 -4.91 10.42 -1.55
C SER A 217 -4.59 9.59 -0.30
N THR A 218 -3.96 8.42 -0.45
CA THR A 218 -3.67 7.54 0.71
C THR A 218 -2.41 7.94 1.49
N PHE A 219 -1.58 8.83 0.93
CA PHE A 219 -0.28 9.17 1.50
C PHE A 219 0.13 10.61 1.23
N ILE A 220 1.11 11.09 1.99
CA ILE A 220 1.71 12.41 1.82
C ILE A 220 3.09 12.23 1.20
N SER A 221 3.43 12.99 0.15
CA SER A 221 4.79 13.02 -0.38
C SER A 221 5.52 14.25 0.14
N ALA A 222 6.71 14.05 0.69
CA ALA A 222 7.59 15.12 1.13
C ALA A 222 8.00 16.04 -0.03
N GLU A 223 8.12 15.51 -1.25
CA GLU A 223 8.47 16.29 -2.44
C GLU A 223 7.39 17.28 -2.89
N ASP A 224 6.17 17.17 -2.34
CA ASP A 224 5.07 18.11 -2.63
C ASP A 224 5.23 19.44 -1.87
N PHE A 225 6.25 19.55 -1.01
CA PHE A 225 6.51 20.71 -0.16
C PHE A 225 7.87 21.32 -0.48
N ASP A 226 7.94 22.65 -0.42
CA ASP A 226 9.18 23.41 -0.66
C ASP A 226 10.25 23.14 0.41
N SER A 227 9.83 22.70 1.61
CA SER A 227 10.74 22.40 2.73
C SER A 227 10.14 21.46 3.77
N PRO A 228 10.98 20.80 4.60
CA PRO A 228 10.53 20.06 5.78
C PRO A 228 9.68 20.90 6.75
N GLN A 229 9.95 22.21 6.84
CA GLN A 229 9.14 23.12 7.65
C GLN A 229 7.73 23.28 7.08
N GLN A 230 7.56 23.40 5.76
CA GLN A 230 6.23 23.48 5.17
C GLN A 230 5.46 22.17 5.33
N LEU A 231 6.14 21.02 5.17
CA LEU A 231 5.56 19.72 5.53
C LEU A 231 5.11 19.69 7.00
N SER A 232 5.94 20.16 7.94
CA SER A 232 5.57 20.22 9.37
C SER A 232 4.28 21.00 9.63
N GLN A 233 4.11 22.13 8.95
CA GLN A 233 2.93 22.97 9.08
C GLN A 233 1.68 22.24 8.59
N HIS A 234 1.79 21.49 7.48
CA HIS A 234 0.70 20.65 6.98
C HIS A 234 0.34 19.53 7.95
N LEU A 235 1.32 18.84 8.55
CA LEU A 235 1.07 17.79 9.55
C LEU A 235 0.37 18.35 10.80
N ILE A 236 0.80 19.53 11.27
CA ILE A 236 0.16 20.22 12.40
C ILE A 236 -1.25 20.69 12.04
N PHE A 237 -1.46 21.16 10.80
CA PHE A 237 -2.80 21.50 10.30
C PHE A 237 -3.71 20.28 10.33
N LEU A 238 -3.27 19.13 9.82
CA LEU A 238 -4.07 17.89 9.85
C LEU A 238 -4.36 17.41 11.27
N GLN A 239 -3.39 17.51 12.19
CA GLN A 239 -3.60 17.20 13.61
C GLN A 239 -4.74 18.03 14.22
N LYS A 240 -4.84 19.31 13.84
CA LYS A 240 -5.89 20.23 14.34
C LYS A 240 -7.20 20.15 13.57
N ASN A 241 -7.24 19.41 12.46
CA ASN A 241 -8.41 19.32 11.58
C ASN A 241 -8.76 17.85 11.30
N PRO A 242 -9.43 17.16 12.24
CA PRO A 242 -9.76 15.74 12.12
C PRO A 242 -10.50 15.39 10.82
N ALA A 243 -11.41 16.25 10.35
CA ALA A 243 -12.12 16.04 9.09
C ALA A 243 -11.20 15.99 7.86
N GLN A 244 -10.11 16.77 7.85
CA GLN A 244 -9.13 16.71 6.76
C GLN A 244 -8.20 15.49 6.90
N TYR A 245 -7.83 15.14 8.13
CA TYR A 245 -7.06 13.93 8.41
C TYR A 245 -7.83 12.65 8.01
N MET A 246 -9.15 12.61 8.25
CA MET A 246 -9.98 11.45 7.91
C MET A 246 -10.04 11.14 6.41
N LYS A 247 -9.78 12.12 5.53
CA LYS A 247 -9.77 11.91 4.06
C LYS A 247 -8.69 10.91 3.63
N TYR A 248 -7.58 10.80 4.37
CA TYR A 248 -6.54 9.82 4.07
C TYR A 248 -6.98 8.36 4.28
N PHE A 249 -8.17 8.13 4.87
CA PHE A 249 -8.74 6.80 5.05
C PHE A 249 -9.90 6.50 4.10
N GLU A 250 -10.17 7.34 3.08
CA GLU A 250 -11.23 7.07 2.10
C GLU A 250 -11.00 5.78 1.30
N TRP A 251 -9.74 5.38 1.13
CA TRP A 251 -9.38 4.11 0.49
C TRP A 251 -10.02 2.90 1.19
N THR A 252 -10.31 2.97 2.49
CA THR A 252 -10.91 1.86 3.24
C THR A 252 -12.30 1.46 2.73
N LYS A 253 -12.99 2.36 2.01
CA LYS A 253 -14.27 2.09 1.35
C LYS A 253 -14.14 1.18 0.13
N TYR A 254 -12.95 1.10 -0.46
CA TYR A 254 -12.70 0.41 -1.72
C TYR A 254 -11.82 -0.82 -1.56
N TYR A 255 -11.02 -0.90 -0.49
CA TYR A 255 -10.06 -1.97 -0.28
C TYR A 255 -10.22 -2.68 1.06
N LYS A 256 -9.88 -3.97 1.08
CA LYS A 256 -10.03 -4.86 2.23
C LYS A 256 -9.16 -4.45 3.43
N SER A 257 -9.61 -4.78 4.65
CA SER A 257 -8.95 -4.51 5.95
C SER A 257 -7.86 -5.49 6.35
N GLY A 258 -7.50 -6.44 5.47
CA GLY A 258 -6.52 -7.49 5.77
C GLY A 258 -5.13 -6.94 6.13
N GLU A 259 -4.57 -7.39 7.25
CA GLU A 259 -3.17 -7.17 7.57
C GLU A 259 -2.26 -7.87 6.54
N ARG A 260 -1.17 -7.17 6.22
CA ARG A 260 -0.01 -7.57 5.40
C ARG A 260 -0.12 -8.93 4.71
N LEU A 261 -0.10 -8.93 3.38
CA LEU A 261 0.17 -10.14 2.59
C LEU A 261 1.65 -10.55 2.73
N ILE A 262 2.12 -10.93 3.92
CA ILE A 262 3.25 -11.85 3.95
C ILE A 262 2.67 -13.23 3.68
N HIS A 263 2.53 -13.56 2.39
CA HIS A 263 2.50 -14.95 2.02
C HIS A 263 3.89 -15.53 2.30
N TYR A 264 4.17 -15.89 3.54
CA TYR A 264 5.12 -16.97 3.79
C TYR A 264 4.45 -18.23 3.24
N VAL A 265 4.67 -18.46 1.95
CA VAL A 265 4.38 -19.77 1.37
C VAL A 265 5.59 -20.62 1.71
N ASN A 266 5.54 -21.29 2.85
CA ASN A 266 6.59 -22.21 3.22
C ASN A 266 6.36 -23.54 2.50
N CYS A 267 7.43 -24.08 1.92
CA CYS A 267 7.43 -25.43 1.39
C CYS A 267 7.73 -26.38 2.56
N VAL A 268 6.70 -27.02 3.10
CA VAL A 268 6.84 -28.05 4.15
C VAL A 268 6.52 -29.39 3.52
N ASN A 269 7.47 -30.33 3.54
CA ASN A 269 7.33 -31.67 2.93
C ASN A 269 6.94 -31.63 1.44
N GLY A 270 7.49 -30.69 0.66
CA GLY A 270 7.21 -30.59 -0.78
C GLY A 270 5.84 -29.99 -1.13
N GLN A 271 5.09 -29.48 -0.14
CA GLN A 271 3.82 -28.80 -0.36
C GLN A 271 3.92 -27.34 0.06
N TRP A 272 3.50 -26.46 -0.85
CA TRP A 272 3.30 -25.05 -0.57
C TRP A 272 2.13 -24.88 0.41
N ARG A 273 2.41 -24.37 1.61
CA ARG A 273 1.38 -24.10 2.63
C ARG A 273 1.40 -22.61 2.98
N LYS A 274 0.21 -22.02 3.10
CA LYS A 274 0.07 -20.70 3.74
C LYS A 274 0.45 -20.84 5.20
N GLU A 275 1.40 -20.05 5.66
CA GLU A 275 1.67 -19.92 7.09
C GLU A 275 0.50 -19.15 7.72
N ASN A 276 -0.26 -19.80 8.60
CA ASN A 276 -1.26 -19.09 9.39
C ASN A 276 -0.51 -18.43 10.55
N ASN A 277 -0.47 -17.11 10.58
CA ASN A 277 0.03 -16.35 11.72
C ASN A 277 -0.72 -16.81 12.99
N LYS A 278 0.03 -17.29 13.98
CA LYS A 278 -0.46 -17.53 15.34
C LYS A 278 -0.21 -16.30 16.19
#